data_AF-R7SG22-F1
#
_entry.id   AF-R7SG22-F1
#
_cell.length_a   1.000
_cell.length_b   1.000
_cell.length_c   1.000
_cell.angle_alpha   90.00
_cell.angle_beta   90.00
_cell.angle_gamma   90.00
#
_symmetry.space_group_name_H-M   'P 1'
#
loop_
_entity.id
_entity.type
_entity.pdbx_description
1 polymer ?
#
loop_
_entity_poly.entity_id
_entity_poly.type
_entity_poly.pdbx_seq_one_letter_code
_entity_poly.pdbx_strand_id
1 'polypeptide(L)'
;MPNTFNKALPDTLAKLADLGLDLSGCIEYEKVPIVHGGYCTVYIGTVSLTSKESLKNSEEETKMNVTVKELCLDISASRDSEKILAKELYIWSKIKHANILSLQGFILEN
;
A
#
# COMPACT_ATOMS: atom_id res chain seq x y z
N MET A 1 7.94 33.55 3.66
CA MET A 1 8.79 32.45 3.15
C MET A 1 7.93 31.57 2.25
N PRO A 2 8.41 31.07 1.10
CA PRO A 2 7.58 30.24 0.24
C PRO A 2 7.30 28.92 0.97
N ASN A 3 6.03 28.55 1.08
CA ASN A 3 5.59 27.24 1.55
C ASN A 3 6.08 26.19 0.53
N THR A 4 7.22 25.57 0.78
CA THR A 4 7.60 24.32 0.11
C THR A 4 6.64 23.24 0.58
N PHE A 5 5.60 22.97 -0.23
CA PHE A 5 4.77 21.79 -0.08
C PHE A 5 5.69 20.57 0.03
N ASN A 6 5.55 19.80 1.11
CA ASN A 6 6.34 18.60 1.35
C ASN A 6 5.88 17.53 0.36
N LYS A 7 6.64 17.31 -0.72
CA LYS A 7 6.28 16.34 -1.76
C LYS A 7 6.68 14.90 -1.44
N ALA A 8 7.20 14.63 -0.25
CA ALA A 8 7.78 13.32 0.08
C ALA A 8 6.82 12.14 -0.10
N LEU A 9 5.58 12.27 0.36
CA LEU A 9 4.57 11.20 0.21
C LEU A 9 4.08 11.08 -1.23
N PRO A 10 3.63 12.16 -1.92
CA PRO A 10 3.29 12.10 -3.34
C PRO A 10 4.40 11.53 -4.23
N ASP A 11 5.65 11.96 -4.03
CA ASP A 11 6.80 11.47 -4.81
C ASP A 11 7.09 9.99 -4.54
N THR A 12 6.84 9.52 -3.31
CA THR A 12 7.01 8.10 -2.96
C THR A 12 5.91 7.26 -3.60
N LEU A 13 4.65 7.69 -3.51
CA LEU A 13 3.52 6.99 -4.12
C LEU A 13 3.68 6.90 -5.65
N ALA A 14 4.08 7.99 -6.31
CA ALA A 14 4.36 7.98 -7.75
C ALA A 14 5.43 6.95 -8.12
N LYS A 15 6.54 6.89 -7.37
CA LYS A 15 7.60 5.89 -7.60
C LYS A 15 7.11 4.46 -7.38
N LEU A 16 6.22 4.23 -6.42
CA LEU A 16 5.66 2.90 -6.18
C LEU A 16 4.67 2.51 -7.29
N ALA A 17 3.86 3.45 -7.77
CA ALA A 17 2.98 3.25 -8.92
C ALA A 17 3.79 2.89 -10.18
N ASP A 18 4.90 3.58 -10.44
CA ASP A 18 5.81 3.27 -11.55
C ASP A 18 6.42 1.86 -11.45
N LEU A 19 6.52 1.30 -10.24
CA LEU A 19 6.95 -0.08 -9.98
C LEU A 19 5.81 -1.11 -10.11
N GLY A 20 4.59 -0.68 -10.46
CA GLY A 20 3.42 -1.54 -10.56
C GLY A 20 2.85 -1.96 -9.21
N LEU A 21 3.09 -1.18 -8.15
CA LEU A 21 2.59 -1.46 -6.79
C LEU A 21 1.27 -0.74 -6.47
N ASP A 22 0.70 0.00 -7.42
CA ASP A 22 -0.66 0.51 -7.28
C ASP A 22 -1.66 -0.63 -7.54
N LEU A 23 -2.40 -1.01 -6.51
CA LEU A 23 -3.38 -2.12 -6.54
C LEU A 23 -4.82 -1.62 -6.58
N SER A 24 -5.02 -0.34 -6.93
CA SER A 24 -6.35 0.24 -7.13
C SER A 24 -7.19 -0.62 -8.09
N GLY A 25 -8.36 -1.08 -7.61
CA GLY A 25 -9.25 -1.95 -8.38
C GLY A 25 -8.85 -3.44 -8.42
N CYS A 26 -7.75 -3.82 -7.79
CA CYS A 26 -7.28 -5.21 -7.73
C CYS A 26 -7.43 -5.84 -6.34
N ILE A 27 -7.94 -5.10 -5.35
CA ILE A 27 -8.08 -5.55 -3.97
C ILE A 27 -9.53 -5.55 -3.51
N GLU A 28 -9.89 -6.63 -2.82
CA GLU A 28 -11.14 -6.76 -2.07
C GLU A 28 -10.77 -7.04 -0.62
N TYR A 29 -11.38 -6.35 0.34
CA TYR A 29 -11.13 -6.61 1.75
C TYR A 29 -12.38 -6.43 2.59
N GLU A 30 -12.46 -7.18 3.68
CA GLU A 30 -13.60 -7.14 4.58
C GLU A 30 -13.57 -5.84 5.40
N LYS A 31 -14.68 -5.12 5.49
CA LYS A 31 -14.79 -3.90 6.33
C LYS A 31 -14.91 -4.19 7.83
N VAL A 32 -14.61 -5.41 8.25
CA VAL A 32 -14.54 -5.81 9.65
C VAL A 32 -13.06 -5.85 10.05
N PRO A 33 -12.60 -4.94 10.92
CA PRO A 33 -11.20 -4.90 11.30
C PRO A 33 -10.84 -6.10 12.18
N ILE A 34 -9.66 -6.68 11.94
CA ILE A 34 -9.10 -7.73 12.80
C ILE A 34 -8.32 -7.15 13.97
N VAL A 35 -7.73 -5.96 13.77
CA VAL A 35 -6.98 -5.21 14.78
C VAL A 35 -7.17 -3.73 14.53
N HIS A 36 -7.33 -2.96 15.60
CA HIS A 36 -7.32 -1.50 15.56
C HIS A 36 -6.32 -0.97 16.59
N GLY A 37 -5.59 0.08 16.22
CA GLY A 37 -4.61 0.73 17.08
C GLY A 37 -4.47 2.21 16.72
N GLY A 38 -3.74 2.96 17.54
CA GLY A 38 -3.75 4.44 17.49
C GLY A 38 -3.38 5.09 16.15
N TYR A 39 -2.69 4.38 15.25
CA TYR A 39 -2.25 4.93 13.95
C TYR A 39 -2.72 4.10 12.74
N CYS A 40 -3.38 2.97 12.96
CA CYS A 40 -3.82 2.12 11.86
C CYS A 40 -4.93 1.17 12.24
N THR A 41 -5.74 0.84 11.25
CA THR A 41 -6.68 -0.27 11.28
C THR A 41 -6.19 -1.36 10.34
N VAL A 42 -6.36 -2.62 10.74
CA VAL A 42 -5.89 -3.77 9.99
C VAL A 42 -7.07 -4.65 9.60
N TYR A 43 -7.12 -5.01 8.32
CA TYR A 43 -8.14 -5.85 7.71
C TYR A 43 -7.51 -7.06 7.00
N ILE A 44 -8.34 -8.04 6.70
CA ILE A 44 -7.99 -9.16 5.82
C ILE A 44 -8.60 -8.89 4.44
N GLY A 45 -7.81 -9.13 3.39
CA GLY A 45 -8.27 -9.00 2.03
C GLY A 45 -7.64 -10.01 1.08
N THR A 46 -8.02 -9.88 -0.18
CA THR A 46 -7.52 -10.67 -1.29
C THR A 46 -7.14 -9.72 -2.42
N VAL A 47 -5.98 -9.97 -3.03
CA VAL A 47 -5.55 -9.28 -4.25
C VAL A 47 -5.68 -10.25 -5.41
N SER A 48 -6.30 -9.78 -6.49
CA SER A 48 -6.37 -10.46 -7.77
C SER A 48 -5.28 -9.94 -8.69
N LEU A 49 -4.25 -10.76 -8.94
CA LEU A 49 -3.17 -10.41 -9.85
C LEU A 49 -3.34 -11.18 -11.16
N THR A 50 -3.32 -10.44 -12.27
CA THR A 50 -3.22 -11.04 -13.61
C THR A 50 -1.74 -11.23 -13.93
N SER A 51 -1.30 -12.49 -14.00
CA SER A 51 0.07 -12.78 -14.41
C SER A 51 0.26 -12.39 -15.87
N LYS A 52 1.12 -11.39 -16.12
CA LYS A 52 1.51 -10.98 -17.48
C LYS A 52 2.31 -12.05 -18.24
N GLU A 53 2.69 -13.16 -17.58
CA GLU A 53 3.53 -14.22 -18.16
C GLU A 53 2.73 -15.38 -18.78
N SER A 54 1.41 -15.49 -18.59
CA SER A 54 0.61 -16.54 -19.23
C SER A 54 0.08 -16.12 -20.60
N LEU A 55 1.00 -15.77 -21.51
CA LEU A 55 0.72 -15.79 -22.94
C LEU A 55 0.67 -17.25 -23.39
N LYS A 56 -0.51 -17.87 -23.21
CA LYS A 56 -1.11 -18.98 -23.99
C LYS A 56 -1.89 -19.91 -23.04
N ASN A 57 -3.21 -19.75 -23.09
CA ASN A 57 -4.25 -20.67 -22.62
C ASN A 57 -4.68 -20.44 -21.15
N SER A 58 -5.87 -19.85 -21.02
CA SER A 58 -6.60 -19.55 -19.78
C SER A 58 -5.99 -18.44 -18.92
N GLU A 59 -6.68 -17.31 -18.81
CA GLU A 59 -6.42 -16.26 -17.82
C GLU A 59 -6.64 -16.85 -16.43
N GLU A 60 -5.58 -17.41 -15.83
CA GLU A 60 -5.65 -17.91 -14.46
C GLU A 60 -5.41 -16.73 -13.51
N GLU A 61 -6.49 -16.14 -13.04
CA GLU A 61 -6.49 -15.10 -12.02
C GLU A 61 -5.85 -15.66 -10.75
N THR A 62 -4.68 -15.17 -10.38
CA THR A 62 -4.03 -15.60 -9.14
C THR A 62 -4.55 -14.75 -8.00
N LYS A 63 -5.30 -15.37 -7.09
CA LYS A 63 -5.79 -14.74 -5.86
C LYS A 63 -4.79 -14.94 -4.73
N MET A 64 -4.40 -13.85 -4.09
CA MET A 64 -3.47 -13.85 -2.96
C MET A 64 -4.13 -13.24 -1.73
N ASN A 65 -4.11 -13.97 -0.61
CA ASN A 65 -4.53 -13.40 0.68
C ASN A 65 -3.52 -12.38 1.18
N VAL A 66 -4.03 -11.24 1.63
CA VAL A 66 -3.23 -10.11 2.12
C VAL A 66 -3.80 -9.56 3.43
N THR A 67 -2.95 -8.82 4.12
CA THR A 67 -3.35 -7.95 5.22
C THR A 67 -3.35 -6.52 4.72
N VAL A 68 -4.45 -5.81 4.92
CA VAL A 68 -4.59 -4.40 4.56
C VAL A 68 -4.38 -3.56 5.81
N LYS A 69 -3.34 -2.72 5.81
CA LYS A 69 -3.07 -1.76 6.87
C LYS A 69 -3.56 -0.39 6.40
N GLU A 70 -4.75 0.00 6.84
CA GLU A 70 -5.28 1.34 6.65
C GLU A 70 -4.61 2.28 7.65
N LEU A 71 -4.04 3.37 7.15
CA LEU A 71 -3.27 4.31 7.95
C LEU A 71 -4.16 5.51 8.27
N CYS A 72 -4.56 5.63 9.53
CA CYS A 72 -5.38 6.74 10.00
C CYS A 72 -4.47 7.95 10.22
N LEU A 73 -4.17 8.67 9.14
CA LEU A 73 -3.45 9.93 9.22
C LEU A 73 -4.42 11.01 9.68
N ASP A 74 -4.24 11.53 10.90
CA ASP A 74 -4.83 12.80 11.24
C ASP A 74 -4.05 13.92 10.51
N ILE A 75 -4.52 14.24 9.30
CA ILE A 75 -3.92 15.26 8.42
C ILE A 75 -3.92 16.63 9.11
N SER A 76 -4.72 16.83 10.16
CA SER A 76 -4.73 18.08 10.93
C SER A 76 -3.54 18.26 11.89
N ALA A 77 -2.75 17.21 12.16
CA ALA A 77 -1.84 17.23 13.31
C ALA A 77 -0.35 17.51 13.02
N SER A 78 0.26 17.10 11.90
CA SER A 78 1.65 17.52 11.61
C SER A 78 2.13 17.21 10.19
N ARG A 79 3.01 18.08 9.63
CA ARG A 79 3.77 17.82 8.38
C ARG A 79 4.71 16.62 8.49
N ASP A 80 4.92 16.10 9.70
CA ASP A 80 5.82 14.98 9.96
C ASP A 80 5.15 13.64 9.66
N SER A 81 3.82 13.55 9.75
CA SER A 81 3.05 12.34 9.45
C SER A 81 3.26 11.87 8.00
N GLU A 82 3.24 12.79 7.03
CA GLU A 82 3.49 12.47 5.62
C GLU A 82 4.92 11.95 5.38
N LYS A 83 5.92 12.53 6.07
CA LYS A 83 7.31 12.08 5.95
C LYS A 83 7.50 10.71 6.57
N ILE A 84 6.89 10.47 7.73
CA ILE A 84 6.92 9.18 8.41
C ILE A 84 6.30 8.13 7.50
N LEU A 85 5.14 8.42 6.91
CA LEU A 85 4.48 7.50 5.99
C LEU A 85 5.33 7.22 4.74
N ALA A 86 5.83 8.28 4.08
CA ALA A 86 6.69 8.14 2.91
C ALA A 86 7.91 7.26 3.22
N LYS A 87 8.52 7.43 4.39
CA LYS A 87 9.66 6.65 4.84
C LYS A 87 9.28 5.19 5.11
N GLU A 88 8.15 4.94 5.78
CA GLU A 88 7.66 3.58 6.06
C GLU A 88 7.39 2.82 4.76
N LEU A 89 6.64 3.41 3.83
CA LEU A 89 6.35 2.83 2.51
C LEU A 89 7.62 2.56 1.72
N TYR A 90 8.55 3.53 1.70
CA TYR A 90 9.82 3.36 1.00
C TYR A 90 10.63 2.20 1.57
N ILE A 91 10.78 2.11 2.90
CA ILE A 91 11.52 1.02 3.56
C ILE A 91 10.87 -0.33 3.22
N TRP A 92 9.55 -0.46 3.38
CA TRP A 92 8.83 -1.70 3.09
C TRP A 92 8.94 -2.12 1.62
N SER A 93 8.98 -1.18 0.68
CA SER A 93 9.19 -1.48 -0.75
C SER A 93 10.57 -2.08 -1.07
N LYS A 94 11.56 -1.90 -0.19
CA LYS A 94 12.94 -2.35 -0.40
C LYS A 94 13.30 -3.62 0.36
N ILE A 95 12.57 -3.95 1.42
CA ILE A 95 12.88 -5.11 2.25
C ILE A 95 12.47 -6.40 1.53
N LYS A 96 13.43 -7.31 1.39
CA LYS A 96 13.21 -8.69 0.94
C LYS A 96 13.88 -9.62 1.93
N HIS A 97 13.11 -10.17 2.86
CA HIS A 97 13.63 -11.02 3.93
C HIS A 97 12.58 -12.06 4.35
N ALA A 98 12.99 -13.30 4.60
CA ALA A 98 12.07 -14.42 4.88
C ALA A 98 11.17 -14.20 6.12
N ASN A 99 11.65 -13.44 7.09
CA ASN A 99 10.91 -13.14 8.34
C ASN A 99 10.19 -11.79 8.32
N ILE A 100 10.12 -11.10 7.18
CA ILE A 100 9.43 -9.82 7.06
C ILE A 100 8.42 -9.92 5.91
N LEU A 101 7.16 -9.63 6.20
CA LEU A 101 6.13 -9.59 5.16
C LEU A 101 6.46 -8.51 4.15
N SER A 102 6.45 -8.88 2.87
CA SER A 102 6.71 -7.94 1.78
C SER A 102 5.49 -7.06 1.52
N LEU A 103 5.76 -5.80 1.17
CA LEU A 103 4.74 -4.89 0.64
C LEU A 103 4.29 -5.42 -0.73
N GLN A 104 3.02 -5.80 -0.82
CA GLN A 104 2.42 -6.22 -2.10
C GLN A 104 2.04 -5.02 -2.96
N GLY A 105 1.61 -3.93 -2.31
CA GLY A 105 1.25 -2.69 -2.98
C GLY A 105 0.52 -1.73 -2.05
N PHE A 106 -0.07 -0.70 -2.64
CA PHE A 106 -0.87 0.31 -1.94
C PHE A 106 -2.16 0.59 -2.70
N ILE A 107 -3.13 1.17 -1.99
CA ILE A 107 -4.33 1.80 -2.54
C ILE A 107 -4.49 3.18 -1.93
N LEU A 108 -5.14 4.08 -2.66
CA LEU A 108 -5.61 5.36 -2.13
C LEU A 108 -7.12 5.29 -2.02
N GLU A 109 -7.63 5.37 -0.79
CA GLU A 109 -9.06 5.50 -0.56
C GLU A 109 -9.46 6.97 -0.65
N ASN A 110 -10.52 7.22 -1.44
CA ASN A 110 -11.14 8.53 -1.61
C ASN A 110 -12.23 8.77 -0.58
#